data_AF-A0AAN8XJ04-F1
#
_entry.id   AF-A0AAN8XJ04-F1
#
_cell.length_a   1.000
_cell.length_b   1.000
_cell.length_c   1.000
_cell.angle_alpha   90.00
_cell.angle_beta   90.00
_cell.angle_gamma   90.00
#
_symmetry.space_group_name_H-M   'P 1'
#
loop_
_entity.id
_entity.type
_entity.pdbx_description
1 polymer ?
#
loop_
_entity_poly.entity_id
_entity_poly.type
_entity_poly.pdbx_seq_one_letter_code
_entity_poly.pdbx_strand_id
1 'polypeptide(L)'
;MSDIDNIYFRVPERNIAVGVGVGLGAALAGWWAWRRLTTTPPPHTWEEAGEVSELTIYPLKAAKGIPMKEVTATKYGFKSDLLEDRSFMVMSEEGNFITSRQVGVIVTVETEMKGSVLILSAKEFGDVLVDIEKDLKDRPVLEV
;
A
#
# COMPACT_ATOMS: atom_id res chain seq x y z
N MET A 1 -42.83 -57.79 26.15
CA MET A 1 -41.44 -57.32 26.22
C MET A 1 -41.21 -56.54 24.94
N SER A 2 -40.90 -55.25 25.07
CA SER A 2 -40.36 -54.35 24.02
C SER A 2 -41.31 -54.06 22.83
N ASP A 3 -41.49 -52.85 22.30
CA ASP A 3 -40.72 -51.61 22.36
C ASP A 3 -41.63 -50.39 22.19
N ILE A 4 -41.46 -49.43 23.09
CA ILE A 4 -41.64 -48.01 22.79
C ILE A 4 -40.33 -47.60 22.17
N ASP A 5 -40.24 -47.55 20.84
CA ASP A 5 -39.08 -46.94 20.20
C ASP A 5 -39.49 -46.08 19.00
N ASN A 6 -39.33 -44.78 19.23
CA ASN A 6 -39.03 -43.74 18.28
C ASN A 6 -39.85 -43.70 16.99
N ILE A 7 -40.86 -42.81 16.98
CA ILE A 7 -41.32 -42.14 15.76
C ILE A 7 -40.18 -41.21 15.30
N TYR A 8 -39.13 -41.78 14.72
CA TYR A 8 -38.26 -41.03 13.84
C TYR A 8 -39.12 -40.63 12.65
N PHE A 9 -39.47 -39.35 12.56
CA PHE A 9 -39.91 -38.76 11.30
C PHE A 9 -38.77 -38.97 10.29
N ARG A 10 -38.81 -40.11 9.59
CA ARG A 10 -37.88 -40.45 8.52
C ARG A 10 -38.23 -39.55 7.35
N VAL A 11 -37.68 -38.33 7.38
CA VAL A 11 -37.71 -37.45 6.22
C VAL A 11 -36.98 -38.22 5.11
N PRO A 12 -37.65 -38.58 4.01
CA PRO A 12 -37.01 -39.30 2.93
C PRO A 12 -35.78 -38.49 2.47
N GLU A 13 -34.63 -39.12 2.31
CA GLU A 13 -33.36 -38.46 1.93
C GLU A 13 -33.52 -37.54 0.70
N ARG A 14 -34.43 -37.90 -0.21
CA ARG A 14 -34.84 -37.10 -1.37
C ARG A 14 -35.40 -35.72 -1.02
N ASN A 15 -36.14 -35.57 0.08
CA ASN A 15 -36.73 -34.30 0.51
C ASN A 15 -35.70 -33.38 1.17
N ILE A 16 -34.69 -33.93 1.85
CA ILE A 16 -33.57 -33.16 2.40
C ILE A 16 -32.71 -32.60 1.25
N ALA A 17 -32.40 -33.44 0.26
CA ALA A 17 -31.65 -33.01 -0.92
C ALA A 17 -32.36 -31.89 -1.71
N VAL A 18 -33.68 -32.00 -1.87
CA VAL A 18 -34.50 -30.95 -2.51
C VAL A 18 -34.53 -29.66 -1.68
N GLY A 19 -34.72 -29.76 -0.36
CA GLY A 19 -34.72 -28.59 0.54
C GLY A 19 -33.38 -27.84 0.57
N VAL A 20 -32.26 -28.58 0.61
CA VAL A 20 -30.90 -28.01 0.51
C VAL A 20 -30.67 -27.36 -0.86
N GLY A 21 -31.11 -28.00 -1.94
CA GLY A 21 -31.01 -27.45 -3.30
C GLY A 21 -31.75 -26.12 -3.47
N VAL A 22 -32.97 -26.00 -2.92
CA VAL A 22 -33.76 -24.76 -2.95
C VAL A 22 -33.10 -23.66 -2.10
N GLY A 23 -32.62 -24.00 -0.91
CA GLY A 23 -31.93 -23.04 -0.03
C GLY A 23 -30.67 -22.44 -0.66
N LEU A 24 -29.82 -23.29 -1.27
CA LEU A 24 -28.63 -22.84 -2.00
C LEU A 24 -28.98 -22.00 -3.22
N GLY A 25 -30.01 -22.39 -3.98
CA GLY A 25 -30.49 -21.61 -5.13
C GLY A 25 -30.96 -20.21 -4.74
N ALA A 26 -31.75 -20.10 -3.67
CA ALA A 26 -32.24 -18.82 -3.15
C ALA A 26 -31.10 -17.93 -2.63
N ALA A 27 -30.12 -18.51 -1.92
CA ALA A 27 -28.96 -17.78 -1.44
C ALA A 27 -28.08 -17.25 -2.60
N LEU A 28 -27.85 -18.07 -3.64
CA LEU A 28 -27.10 -17.65 -4.83
C LEU A 28 -27.82 -16.57 -5.63
N ALA A 29 -29.15 -16.69 -5.80
CA ALA A 29 -29.96 -15.68 -6.47
C ALA A 29 -29.98 -14.36 -5.69
N GLY A 30 -30.12 -14.43 -4.36
CA GLY A 30 -30.03 -13.28 -3.47
C GLY A 30 -28.66 -12.60 -3.53
N TRP A 31 -27.57 -13.37 -3.47
CA TRP A 31 -26.21 -12.86 -3.61
C TRP A 31 -25.97 -12.23 -4.99
N TRP A 32 -26.43 -12.85 -6.07
CA TRP A 32 -26.31 -12.31 -7.43
C TRP A 32 -27.08 -11.01 -7.61
N ALA A 33 -28.32 -10.95 -7.11
CA ALA A 33 -29.16 -9.75 -7.15
C ALA A 33 -28.52 -8.63 -6.32
N TRP A 34 -28.07 -8.94 -5.09
CA TRP A 34 -27.36 -7.99 -4.24
C TRP A 34 -26.10 -7.46 -4.92
N ARG A 35 -25.26 -8.34 -5.49
CA ARG A 35 -24.06 -7.94 -6.23
C ARG A 35 -24.39 -7.03 -7.41
N ARG A 36 -25.38 -7.37 -8.24
CA ARG A 36 -25.79 -6.52 -9.37
C ARG A 36 -26.34 -5.16 -8.95
N LEU A 37 -27.11 -5.10 -7.87
CA LEU A 37 -27.78 -3.88 -7.42
C LEU A 37 -26.86 -2.95 -6.62
N THR A 38 -25.80 -3.48 -6.02
CA THR A 38 -24.86 -2.72 -5.18
C THR A 38 -23.55 -2.35 -5.87
N THR A 39 -23.21 -2.99 -6.98
CA THR A 39 -22.07 -2.57 -7.79
C THR A 39 -22.50 -1.48 -8.75
N THR A 40 -22.10 -0.24 -8.49
CA THR A 40 -22.13 0.81 -9.52
C THR A 40 -21.14 0.42 -10.63
N PRO A 41 -21.59 0.25 -11.89
CA PRO A 41 -20.67 0.01 -12.98
C PRO A 41 -19.71 1.20 -13.12
N PRO A 42 -18.48 0.99 -13.61
CA PRO A 42 -17.61 2.10 -13.99
C PRO A 42 -18.36 3.04 -14.95
N PRO A 43 -18.14 4.35 -14.87
CA PRO A 43 -18.82 5.30 -15.75
C PRO A 43 -18.54 4.95 -17.21
N HIS A 44 -19.56 5.12 -18.06
CA HIS A 44 -19.44 4.87 -19.51
C HIS A 44 -18.69 5.98 -20.25
N THR A 45 -18.45 7.11 -19.59
CA THR A 45 -17.78 8.29 -20.15
C THR A 45 -16.72 8.76 -19.18
N TRP A 46 -15.53 9.03 -19.70
CA TRP A 46 -14.43 9.61 -18.95
C TRP A 46 -14.37 11.10 -19.25
N GLU A 47 -14.28 11.91 -18.21
CA GLU A 47 -14.02 13.35 -18.30
C GLU A 47 -12.63 13.63 -17.74
N GLU A 48 -11.95 14.60 -18.34
CA GLU A 48 -10.64 15.04 -17.88
C GLU A 48 -10.77 15.68 -16.48
N ALA A 49 -10.12 15.11 -15.48
CA ALA A 49 -10.13 15.62 -14.11
C ALA A 49 -9.12 16.75 -13.88
N GLY A 50 -8.20 16.95 -14.83
CA GLY A 50 -7.14 17.96 -14.79
C GLY A 50 -5.78 17.39 -15.17
N GLU A 51 -4.77 18.25 -15.11
CA GLU A 51 -3.39 17.96 -15.45
C GLU A 51 -2.49 17.96 -14.21
N VAL A 52 -1.44 17.14 -14.23
CA VAL A 52 -0.44 17.11 -13.16
C VAL A 52 0.42 18.37 -13.25
N SER A 53 0.39 19.21 -12.21
CA SER A 53 1.16 20.45 -12.16
C SER A 53 2.62 20.25 -11.73
N GLU A 54 2.89 19.32 -10.82
CA GLU A 54 4.21 19.04 -10.30
C GLU A 54 4.35 17.57 -9.88
N LEU A 55 5.54 17.02 -10.07
CA LEU A 55 5.96 15.75 -9.50
C LEU A 55 7.08 16.02 -8.51
N THR A 56 7.02 15.40 -7.33
CA THR A 56 8.03 15.59 -6.28
C THR A 56 8.36 14.24 -5.65
N ILE A 57 9.65 13.94 -5.50
CA ILE A 57 10.14 12.78 -4.74
C ILE A 57 10.68 13.24 -3.39
N TYR A 58 10.36 12.52 -2.33
CA TYR A 58 10.84 12.80 -0.97
C TYR A 58 11.82 11.69 -0.55
N PRO A 59 13.11 11.79 -0.91
CA PRO A 59 14.05 10.69 -0.68
C PRO A 59 14.25 10.41 0.82
N LEU A 60 14.32 11.48 1.63
CA LEU A 60 14.36 11.39 3.08
C LEU A 60 12.98 11.67 3.68
N LYS A 61 12.50 10.76 4.52
CA LYS A 61 11.24 10.92 5.25
C LYS A 61 11.20 12.25 6.01
N ALA A 62 10.16 13.02 5.74
CA ALA A 62 9.82 14.29 6.39
C ALA A 62 10.74 15.48 6.10
N ALA A 63 11.71 15.34 5.20
CA ALA A 63 12.52 16.46 4.69
C ALA A 63 11.85 17.12 3.47
N LYS A 64 12.50 18.14 2.88
CA LYS A 64 12.05 18.73 1.62
C LYS A 64 12.17 17.72 0.47
N GLY A 65 11.22 17.80 -0.46
CA GLY A 65 11.22 16.98 -1.66
C GLY A 65 12.01 17.62 -2.81
N ILE A 66 12.37 16.79 -3.78
CA ILE A 66 13.05 17.16 -5.01
C ILE A 66 12.00 17.19 -6.13
N PRO A 67 11.79 18.34 -6.81
CA PRO A 67 10.89 18.41 -7.95
C PRO A 67 11.46 17.63 -9.13
N MET A 68 10.60 16.89 -9.82
CA MET A 68 10.95 16.00 -10.92
C MET A 68 10.18 16.38 -12.18
N LYS A 69 10.81 16.18 -13.34
CA LYS A 69 10.15 16.34 -14.65
C LYS A 69 9.37 15.10 -15.04
N GLU A 70 9.91 13.93 -14.71
CA GLU A 70 9.34 12.62 -14.99
C GLU A 70 9.71 11.66 -13.87
N VAL A 71 8.83 10.70 -13.59
CA VAL A 71 9.05 9.65 -12.60
C VAL A 71 8.43 8.35 -13.08
N THR A 72 9.00 7.23 -12.68
CA THR A 72 8.39 5.91 -12.84
C THR A 72 7.49 5.63 -11.65
N ALA A 73 6.19 5.41 -11.89
CA ALA A 73 5.28 4.94 -10.87
C ALA A 73 5.49 3.43 -10.62
N THR A 74 5.88 3.07 -9.41
CA THR A 74 6.08 1.69 -8.98
C THR A 74 5.02 1.29 -7.95
N LYS A 75 5.00 0.00 -7.56
CA LYS A 75 4.15 -0.49 -6.46
C LYS A 75 4.44 0.21 -5.12
N TYR A 76 5.67 0.70 -4.92
CA TYR A 76 6.13 1.26 -3.66
C TYR A 76 6.12 2.79 -3.63
N GLY A 77 5.99 3.43 -4.80
CA GLY A 77 5.99 4.88 -4.94
C GLY A 77 6.69 5.34 -6.21
N PHE A 78 7.01 6.63 -6.28
CA PHE A 78 7.77 7.20 -7.38
C PHE A 78 9.23 6.76 -7.34
N LYS A 79 9.77 6.45 -8.51
CA LYS A 79 11.18 6.12 -8.71
C LYS A 79 11.77 7.00 -9.82
N SER A 80 12.94 7.57 -9.58
CA SER A 80 13.75 8.27 -10.57
C SER A 80 15.19 7.82 -10.41
N ASP A 81 15.73 7.13 -11.41
CA ASP A 81 17.08 6.55 -11.37
C ASP A 81 17.35 5.70 -10.12
N LEU A 82 18.21 6.20 -9.23
CA LEU A 82 18.61 5.59 -7.97
C LEU A 82 17.71 5.99 -6.79
N LEU A 83 16.89 7.03 -6.96
CA LEU A 83 15.98 7.52 -5.94
C LEU A 83 14.63 6.81 -6.01
N GLU A 84 14.12 6.44 -4.85
CA GLU A 84 12.78 5.94 -4.64
C GLU A 84 12.13 6.75 -3.52
N ASP A 85 10.84 7.01 -3.62
CA ASP A 85 10.13 7.84 -2.65
C ASP A 85 10.25 7.23 -1.24
N ARG A 86 10.73 8.05 -0.29
CA ARG A 86 10.93 7.72 1.12
C ARG A 86 11.84 6.51 1.37
N SER A 87 12.85 6.32 0.53
CA SER A 87 13.86 5.28 0.69
C SER A 87 14.76 5.46 1.92
N PHE A 88 14.86 6.68 2.46
CA PHE A 88 15.66 6.99 3.65
C PHE A 88 14.80 7.52 4.81
N MET A 89 15.26 7.27 6.03
CA MET A 89 14.63 7.73 7.26
C MET A 89 15.68 7.98 8.35
N VAL A 90 15.46 8.99 9.17
CA VAL A 90 16.29 9.27 10.34
C VAL A 90 15.91 8.31 11.47
N MET A 91 16.91 7.71 12.11
CA MET A 91 16.74 6.85 13.27
C MET A 91 17.64 7.31 14.42
N SER A 92 17.22 7.07 15.65
CA SER A 92 18.09 7.19 16.82
C SER A 92 19.07 6.03 16.90
N GLU A 93 20.08 6.14 17.75
CA GLU A 93 21.05 5.06 17.99
C GLU A 93 20.37 3.78 18.53
N GLU A 94 19.26 3.92 19.25
CA GLU A 94 18.44 2.81 19.75
C GLU A 94 17.49 2.23 18.69
N GLY A 95 17.55 2.71 17.44
CA GLY A 95 16.72 2.24 16.34
C GLY A 95 15.31 2.82 16.29
N ASN A 96 15.03 3.88 17.08
CA ASN A 96 13.72 4.53 17.05
C ASN A 96 13.60 5.43 15.83
N PHE A 97 12.44 5.42 15.18
CA PHE A 97 12.17 6.31 14.06
C PHE A 97 11.99 7.74 14.54
N ILE A 98 12.75 8.66 13.93
CA ILE A 98 12.63 10.09 14.17
C ILE A 98 11.84 10.72 13.02
N THR A 99 10.75 11.39 13.35
CA THR A 99 9.84 12.02 12.38
C THR A 99 9.60 13.49 12.71
N SER A 100 9.04 14.25 11.76
CA SER A 100 8.69 15.66 11.97
C SER A 100 7.69 15.91 13.10
N ARG A 101 6.95 14.89 13.56
CA ARG A 101 6.06 15.01 14.72
C ARG A 101 6.83 15.14 16.04
N GLN A 102 8.02 14.53 16.12
CA GLN A 102 8.91 14.61 17.27
C GLN A 102 9.91 15.76 17.10
N VAL A 103 10.48 15.88 15.90
CA VAL A 103 11.53 16.84 15.58
C VAL A 103 11.11 17.62 14.33
N GLY A 104 10.32 18.68 14.55
CA GLY A 104 9.74 19.48 13.47
C GLY A 104 10.77 20.11 12.52
N VAL A 105 11.98 20.40 13.00
CA VAL A 105 13.04 21.01 12.18
C VAL A 105 13.51 20.12 11.02
N ILE A 106 13.24 18.81 11.03
CA ILE A 106 13.58 17.93 9.89
C ILE A 106 12.96 18.42 8.57
N VAL A 107 11.80 19.10 8.62
CA VAL A 107 11.15 19.65 7.42
C VAL A 107 11.94 20.75 6.73
N THR A 108 12.95 21.33 7.40
CA THR A 108 13.80 22.37 6.82
C THR A 108 15.02 21.79 6.11
N VAL A 109 15.27 20.48 6.25
CA VAL A 109 16.40 19.80 5.59
C VAL A 109 16.15 19.81 4.09
N GLU A 110 17.09 20.40 3.35
CA GLU A 110 17.14 20.41 1.90
C GLU A 110 17.71 19.10 1.39
N THR A 111 17.16 18.63 0.27
CA THR A 111 17.59 17.41 -0.38
C THR A 111 17.97 17.74 -1.82
N GLU A 112 19.14 17.28 -2.25
CA GLU A 112 19.61 17.45 -3.62
C GLU A 112 20.27 16.15 -4.08
N MET A 113 20.09 15.80 -5.35
CA MET A 113 20.72 14.62 -5.95
C MET A 113 21.83 15.06 -6.91
N LYS A 114 23.07 14.58 -6.71
CA LYS A 114 24.19 14.77 -7.64
C LYS A 114 24.80 13.42 -8.01
N GLY A 115 24.46 12.92 -9.21
CA GLY A 115 24.91 11.61 -9.65
C GLY A 115 24.34 10.50 -8.76
N SER A 116 25.20 9.78 -8.05
CA SER A 116 24.82 8.76 -7.06
C SER A 116 24.77 9.25 -5.61
N VAL A 117 25.12 10.52 -5.36
CA VAL A 117 25.18 11.08 -4.02
C VAL A 117 23.93 11.91 -3.69
N LEU A 118 23.20 11.49 -2.67
CA LEU A 118 22.16 12.27 -2.01
C LEU A 118 22.81 13.23 -1.02
N ILE A 119 22.54 14.52 -1.19
CA ILE A 119 23.05 15.60 -0.34
C ILE A 119 21.91 16.06 0.54
N LEU A 120 22.15 16.05 1.85
CA LEU A 120 21.23 16.55 2.87
C LEU A 120 21.86 17.78 3.51
N SER A 121 21.20 18.93 3.36
CA SER A 121 21.71 20.22 3.85
C SER A 121 20.75 20.84 4.86
N ALA A 122 21.29 21.40 5.93
CA ALA A 122 20.51 22.14 6.92
C ALA A 122 21.19 23.47 7.22
N LYS A 123 20.40 24.54 7.34
CA LYS A 123 20.92 25.88 7.62
C LYS A 123 21.73 25.86 8.93
N GLU A 124 22.92 26.46 8.91
CA GLU A 124 23.88 26.52 10.04
C GLU A 124 24.54 25.17 10.40
N PHE A 125 24.21 24.09 9.69
CA PHE A 125 24.85 22.79 9.82
C PHE A 125 25.58 22.43 8.52
N GLY A 126 26.56 21.54 8.61
CA GLY A 126 27.24 21.02 7.41
C GLY A 126 26.35 20.07 6.62
N ASP A 127 26.79 19.76 5.40
CA ASP A 127 26.11 18.79 4.54
C ASP A 127 26.42 17.35 4.98
N VAL A 128 25.40 16.49 4.88
CA VAL A 128 25.55 15.04 4.99
C VAL A 128 25.42 14.45 3.59
N LEU A 129 26.42 13.66 3.19
CA LEU A 129 26.50 13.03 1.88
C LEU A 129 26.24 11.54 2.01
N VAL A 130 25.29 11.02 1.23
CA VAL A 130 24.93 9.60 1.19
C VAL A 130 25.15 9.08 -0.23
N ASP A 131 26.14 8.20 -0.42
CA ASP A 131 26.37 7.56 -1.72
C ASP A 131 25.48 6.31 -1.85
N ILE A 132 24.42 6.45 -2.64
CA ILE A 132 23.36 5.44 -2.77
C ILE A 132 23.89 4.17 -3.43
N GLU A 133 24.78 4.29 -4.41
CA GLU A 133 25.33 3.11 -5.09
C GLU A 133 26.22 2.28 -4.16
N LYS A 134 27.00 2.97 -3.33
CA LYS A 134 27.81 2.30 -2.31
C LYS A 134 26.91 1.61 -1.28
N ASP A 135 25.92 2.32 -0.75
CA ASP A 135 24.98 1.76 0.22
C ASP A 135 24.20 0.57 -0.34
N LEU A 136 23.87 0.56 -1.63
CA LEU A 136 23.23 -0.57 -2.30
C LEU A 136 24.13 -1.80 -2.41
N LYS A 137 25.43 -1.62 -2.65
CA LYS A 137 26.41 -2.72 -2.75
C LYS A 137 26.70 -3.34 -1.39
N ASP A 138 26.64 -2.54 -0.33
CA ASP A 138 26.93 -2.98 1.05
C ASP A 138 25.72 -3.63 1.73
N ARG A 139 24.54 -3.68 1.09
CA ARG A 139 23.36 -4.33 1.69
C ARG A 139 23.60 -5.83 1.83
N PRO A 140 23.49 -6.41 3.04
CA PRO A 140 23.32 -7.85 3.14
C PRO A 140 22.05 -8.22 2.39
N VAL A 141 22.12 -9.19 1.49
CA VAL A 141 20.92 -9.77 0.86
C VAL A 141 20.10 -10.34 2.00
N LEU A 142 19.03 -9.64 2.37
CA LEU A 142 18.03 -10.18 3.28
C LEU A 142 17.33 -11.28 2.47
N GLU A 143 17.74 -12.53 2.70
CA GLU A 143 16.94 -13.67 2.29
C GLU A 143 15.61 -13.57 3.03
N VAL A 144 14.55 -13.26 2.29
CA VAL A 144 13.16 -13.25 2.77
C VAL A 144 12.53 -14.60 2.49
#